data_AF-A0A1V5H7I7-F1
#
_entry.id   AF-A0A1V5H7I7-F1
#
_cell.length_a   1.000
_cell.length_b   1.000
_cell.length_c   1.000
_cell.angle_alpha   90.00
_cell.angle_beta   90.00
_cell.angle_gamma   90.00
#
_symmetry.space_group_name_H-M   'P 1'
#
loop_
_entity.id
_entity.type
_entity.pdbx_description
1 polymer ?
#
loop_
_entity_poly.entity_id
_entity_poly.type
_entity_poly.pdbx_seq_one_letter_code
_entity_poly.pdbx_strand_id
1 'polypeptide(L)'
;MVTFDGLGGGLAAAAGGLKGFEIRDPAGAWHPAVAEIQGETVTVRAEGVTDPAGVRYAWAGFPEVTLYNKAGLPATPFQYPPPELQGQSGRK
;
A
#
# COMPACT_ATOMS: atom_id res chain seq x y z
N MET A 1 -3.17 4.68 -6.19
CA MET A 1 -3.06 5.78 -5.21
C MET A 1 -3.78 5.35 -3.96
N VAL A 2 -3.15 5.51 -2.80
CA VAL A 2 -3.72 5.20 -1.48
C VAL A 2 -3.83 6.50 -0.70
N THR A 3 -5.01 6.79 -0.17
CA THR A 3 -5.27 7.98 0.64
C THR A 3 -5.39 7.58 2.11
N PHE A 4 -4.88 8.43 2.99
CA PHE A 4 -4.87 8.20 4.44
C PHE A 4 -5.61 9.31 5.17
N ASP A 5 -6.44 8.93 6.15
CA ASP A 5 -7.10 9.85 7.06
C ASP A 5 -6.39 9.91 8.42
N GLY A 6 -6.64 10.95 9.22
CA GLY A 6 -6.14 11.04 10.60
C GLY A 6 -4.62 11.20 10.71
N LEU A 7 -4.01 11.91 9.76
CA LEU A 7 -2.56 11.94 9.53
C LEU A 7 -1.70 12.64 10.60
N GLY A 8 -2.27 13.19 11.68
CA GLY A 8 -1.47 13.84 12.73
C GLY A 8 -0.42 14.84 12.21
N GLY A 9 -0.72 15.56 11.12
CA GLY A 9 0.19 16.50 10.46
C GLY A 9 0.75 16.07 9.08
N GLY A 10 0.46 14.85 8.61
CA GLY A 10 0.76 14.38 7.26
C GLY A 10 1.48 13.04 7.23
N LEU A 11 1.96 12.63 6.06
CA LEU A 11 2.74 11.41 5.87
C LEU A 11 4.25 11.67 5.96
N ALA A 12 4.99 10.65 6.40
CA ALA A 12 6.45 10.63 6.47
C ALA A 12 7.00 9.24 6.09
N ALA A 13 8.19 9.22 5.50
CA ALA A 13 8.93 8.00 5.17
C ALA A 13 10.12 7.83 6.10
N ALA A 14 10.49 6.59 6.39
CA ALA A 14 11.74 6.26 7.08
C ALA A 14 12.98 6.68 6.27
N ALA A 15 14.14 6.68 6.94
CA ALA A 15 15.42 6.82 6.26
C ALA A 15 15.59 5.71 5.21
N GLY A 16 15.81 6.10 3.96
CA GLY A 16 15.86 5.16 2.82
C GLY A 16 14.55 5.02 2.03
N GLY A 17 13.50 5.78 2.38
CA GLY A 17 12.26 5.87 1.61
C GLY A 17 11.21 4.82 1.99
N LEU A 18 10.11 4.79 1.24
CA LEU A 18 9.04 3.83 1.42
C LEU A 18 9.41 2.46 0.83
N LYS A 19 9.11 1.41 1.59
CA LYS A 19 9.36 0.01 1.26
C LYS A 19 8.21 -0.88 1.71
N GLY A 20 8.20 -2.13 1.24
CA GLY A 20 7.24 -3.14 1.66
C GLY A 20 5.85 -2.98 1.03
N PHE A 21 5.76 -2.23 -0.07
CA PHE A 21 4.55 -2.13 -0.89
C PHE A 21 4.55 -3.17 -2.00
N GLU A 22 3.38 -3.75 -2.24
CA GLU A 22 3.15 -4.66 -3.35
C GLU A 22 1.80 -4.33 -4.02
N ILE A 23 1.72 -4.52 -5.33
CA ILE A 23 0.50 -4.37 -6.12
C ILE A 23 0.04 -5.74 -6.60
N ARG A 24 -1.27 -5.99 -6.51
CA ARG A 24 -1.90 -7.17 -7.07
C ARG A 24 -2.32 -6.91 -8.52
N ASP A 25 -1.94 -7.79 -9.44
CA ASP A 25 -2.43 -7.76 -10.83
C ASP A 25 -3.84 -8.38 -10.97
N PRO A 26 -4.49 -8.27 -12.14
CA PRO A 26 -5.81 -8.88 -12.35
C PRO A 26 -5.81 -10.41 -12.27
N ALA A 27 -4.66 -11.06 -12.49
CA ALA A 27 -4.50 -12.51 -12.36
C ALA A 27 -4.40 -12.97 -10.89
N GLY A 28 -4.18 -12.04 -9.96
CA GLY A 28 -4.09 -12.30 -8.53
C GLY A 28 -2.68 -12.40 -7.97
N ALA A 29 -1.65 -12.19 -8.79
CA ALA A 29 -0.27 -12.22 -8.33
C ALA A 29 0.13 -10.88 -7.69
N TRP A 30 0.96 -10.96 -6.65
CA TRP A 30 1.50 -9.80 -5.96
C TRP A 30 2.90 -9.49 -6.48
N HIS A 31 3.11 -8.23 -6.85
CA HIS A 31 4.34 -7.71 -7.44
C HIS A 31 4.95 -6.64 -6.54
N PRO A 32 6.27 -6.66 -6.28
CA PRO A 32 6.96 -5.58 -5.58
C PRO A 32 6.67 -4.22 -6.22
N ALA A 33 6.47 -3.20 -5.40
CA ALA A 33 6.08 -1.87 -5.88
C ALA A 33 6.96 -0.77 -5.28
N VAL A 34 7.19 0.26 -6.09
CA VAL A 34 7.78 1.53 -5.66
C VAL A 34 6.65 2.41 -5.13
N ALA A 35 6.91 3.10 -4.02
CA ALA A 35 5.95 3.97 -3.38
C ALA A 35 6.56 5.35 -3.07
N GLU A 36 5.76 6.40 -3.25
CA GLU A 36 6.15 7.79 -3.01
C GLU A 36 5.03 8.55 -2.30
N ILE A 37 5.40 9.45 -1.38
CA ILE A 37 4.46 10.34 -0.72
C ILE A 37 4.21 11.56 -1.60
N GLN A 38 2.96 11.84 -1.91
CA GLN A 38 2.50 13.03 -2.62
C GLN A 38 1.42 13.72 -1.77
N GLY A 39 1.83 14.71 -0.97
CA GLY A 39 0.97 15.37 0.00
C GLY A 39 0.49 14.40 1.08
N GLU A 40 -0.82 14.13 1.08
CA GLU A 40 -1.51 13.23 2.02
C GLU A 40 -1.74 11.82 1.44
N THR A 41 -1.16 11.54 0.28
CA THR A 41 -1.37 10.28 -0.43
C THR A 41 -0.07 9.56 -0.68
N VAL A 42 -0.16 8.24 -0.83
CA VAL A 42 0.95 7.41 -1.32
C VAL A 42 0.60 6.93 -2.73
N THR A 43 1.44 7.30 -3.69
CA THR A 43 1.40 6.77 -5.05
C THR A 43 2.24 5.51 -5.10
N VAL A 44 1.64 4.39 -5.51
CA VAL A 44 2.27 3.07 -5.56
C VAL A 44 2.23 2.57 -7.00
N ARG A 45 3.35 2.05 -7.52
CA ARG A 45 3.50 1.57 -8.90
C ARG A 45 4.36 0.30 -8.92
N ALA A 46 3.98 -0.68 -9.74
CA ALA A 46 4.76 -1.89 -9.97
C ALA A 46 5.05 -2.02 -11.47
N GLU A 47 6.27 -2.42 -11.82
CA GLU A 47 6.64 -2.67 -13.21
C GLU A 47 5.81 -3.81 -13.79
N GLY A 48 5.27 -3.63 -15.00
CA GLY A 48 4.45 -4.65 -15.66
C GLY A 48 2.99 -4.74 -15.19
N VAL A 49 2.58 -3.99 -14.16
CA VAL A 49 1.17 -3.94 -13.72
C VAL A 49 0.48 -2.66 -14.21
N THR A 50 -0.31 -2.79 -15.28
CA THR A 50 -1.04 -1.65 -15.88
C THR A 50 -2.46 -1.47 -15.33
N ASP A 51 -3.06 -2.53 -14.81
CA ASP A 51 -4.41 -2.53 -14.22
C ASP A 51 -4.36 -3.12 -12.79
N PRO A 52 -4.05 -2.29 -11.77
CA PRO A 52 -3.89 -2.78 -10.40
C PRO A 52 -5.23 -3.19 -9.79
N ALA A 53 -5.35 -4.46 -9.41
CA ALA A 53 -6.51 -5.03 -8.73
C ALA A 53 -6.43 -4.93 -7.19
N GLY A 54 -5.27 -4.54 -6.66
CA GLY A 54 -5.08 -4.33 -5.23
C GLY A 54 -3.70 -3.79 -4.85
N VAL A 55 -3.54 -3.42 -3.60
CA VAL A 55 -2.31 -2.92 -3.00
C VAL A 55 -2.20 -3.44 -1.56
N ARG A 56 -0.99 -3.73 -1.10
CA ARG A 56 -0.71 -4.05 0.30
C ARG A 56 0.58 -3.42 0.77
N TYR A 57 0.70 -3.29 2.08
CA TYR A 57 1.87 -2.76 2.77
C TYR A 57 2.23 -3.65 3.96
N ALA A 58 3.55 -3.86 4.16
CA ALA A 58 4.12 -4.59 5.30
C ALA A 58 3.56 -6.02 5.47
N TRP A 59 3.40 -6.76 4.36
CA TRP A 59 2.78 -8.10 4.33
C TRP A 59 3.77 -9.28 4.47
N ALA A 60 5.05 -8.98 4.66
CA ALA A 60 6.06 -10.00 4.97
C ALA A 60 5.93 -10.46 6.43
N GLY A 61 6.45 -11.66 6.76
CA GLY A 61 6.42 -12.18 8.15
C GLY A 61 7.18 -11.32 9.16
N PHE A 62 8.24 -10.64 8.70
CA PHE A 62 9.00 -9.64 9.45
C PHE A 62 9.23 -8.41 8.56
N PRO A 63 8.23 -7.52 8.46
CA PRO A 63 8.28 -6.42 7.50
C PRO A 63 9.14 -5.26 8.03
N GLU A 64 9.89 -4.62 7.14
CA GLU A 64 10.47 -3.30 7.39
C GLU A 64 9.35 -2.26 7.34
N VAL A 65 9.08 -1.59 8.46
CA VAL A 65 8.06 -0.55 8.56
C VAL A 65 8.69 0.80 8.19
N THR A 66 8.21 1.40 7.12
CA THR A 66 8.79 2.62 6.53
C THR A 66 7.80 3.76 6.30
N LEU A 67 6.49 3.49 6.40
CA LEU A 67 5.44 4.49 6.33
C LEU A 67 5.02 4.93 7.74
N TYR A 68 5.08 6.24 7.97
CA TYR A 68 4.72 6.88 9.22
C TYR A 68 3.80 8.07 8.96
N ASN A 69 3.13 8.53 10.01
CA ASN A 69 2.59 9.88 10.05
C ASN A 69 3.64 10.86 10.60
N LYS A 70 3.40 12.18 10.47
CA LYS A 70 4.34 13.20 10.99
C LYS A 70 4.40 13.29 12.51
N ALA A 71 3.51 12.60 13.23
CA ALA A 71 3.61 12.40 14.68
C ALA A 71 4.56 11.24 15.05
N GLY A 72 5.16 10.56 14.08
CA GLY A 72 6.10 9.46 14.29
C GLY A 72 5.43 8.11 14.54
N LEU A 73 4.12 7.99 14.34
CA LEU A 73 3.40 6.73 14.48
C LEU A 73 3.50 5.93 13.18
N PRO A 74 3.83 4.62 13.25
CA PRO A 74 3.88 3.77 12.06
C PRO A 74 2.48 3.47 11.54
N ALA A 75 2.35 3.37 10.21
CA ALA A 75 1.19 2.75 9.61
C ALA A 75 1.18 1.24 9.94
N THR A 76 0.01 0.70 10.31
CA THR A 76 -0.17 -0.74 10.46
C THR A 76 -0.18 -1.43 9.10
N PRO A 77 0.20 -2.72 9.00
CA PRO A 77 0.02 -3.48 7.78
C PRO A 77 -1.42 -3.38 7.26
N PHE A 78 -1.58 -3.24 5.95
CA PHE A 78 -2.89 -3.12 5.32
C PHE A 78 -2.89 -3.77 3.93
N GLN A 79 -4.09 -4.12 3.45
CA GLN A 79 -4.34 -4.42 2.06
C GLN A 79 -5.66 -3.83 1.60
N TYR A 80 -5.76 -3.47 0.33
CA TYR A 80 -6.98 -3.01 -0.32
C TYR A 80 -7.10 -3.63 -1.72
N PRO A 81 -8.31 -4.04 -2.15
CA PRO A 81 -9.51 -4.14 -1.33
C PRO A 81 -9.33 -5.17 -0.21
N PRO A 82 -10.08 -5.07 0.91
CA PRO A 82 -10.02 -6.06 1.98
C PRO A 82 -10.37 -7.46 1.43
N PRO A 83 -9.85 -8.53 2.04
CA PRO A 83 -9.93 -9.87 1.47
C PRO A 83 -11.36 -10.34 1.20
N GLU A 84 -12.34 -9.94 2.01
CA GLU A 84 -13.77 -10.20 1.79
C GLU A 84 -14.36 -9.65 0.47
N LEU A 85 -13.73 -8.66 -0.16
CA LEU A 85 -14.20 -8.06 -1.42
C LEU A 85 -13.52 -8.65 -2.66
N GLN A 86 -12.47 -9.47 -2.49
CA GLN A 86 -11.65 -9.98 -3.60
C GLN A 86 -12.32 -11.12 -4.41
N GLY A 87 -13.49 -11.60 -3.98
CA GLY A 87 -14.25 -12.70 -4.60
C GLY A 87 -15.66 -12.35 -5.08
N GLN A 88 -16.08 -11.09 -5.04
CA GLN A 88 -17.45 -10.68 -5.42
C GLN A 88 -17.65 -10.39 -6.91
N SER A 89 -16.69 -10.75 -7.76
CA SER A 89 -16.90 -10.77 -9.21
C SER A 89 -17.67 -12.04 -9.61
N GLY A 90 -19.01 -12.04 -9.45
CA GLY A 90 -19.83 -13.05 -10.13
C GLY A 90 -21.13 -13.54 -9.49
N ARG A 91 -21.74 -12.87 -8.50
CA ARG A 91 -23.14 -13.19 -8.13
C ARG A 91 -24.06 -12.05 -8.55
N LYS A 92 -24.71 -12.23 -9.71
CA LYS A 92 -26.03 -11.68 -9.97
C LYS A 92 -27.07 -12.46 -9.17
#